data_AF-A0A7K0CDE5-F1
#
_entry.id   AF-A0A7K0CDE5-F1
#
_cell.length_a   1.000
_cell.length_b   1.000
_cell.length_c   1.000
_cell.angle_alpha   90.00
_cell.angle_beta   90.00
_cell.angle_gamma   90.00
#
_symmetry.space_group_name_H-M   'P 1'
#
loop_
_entity.id
_entity.type
_entity.pdbx_description
1 polymer ?
#
loop_
_entity_poly.entity_id
_entity_poly.type
_entity_poly.pdbx_seq_one_letter_code
_entity_poly.pdbx_strand_id
1 'polypeptide(L)' 'MTYKKDDRIALVHTTDPHTALAPRDTGTVRRFDARLSILHVNWDSGSTLSMLLEDGDEVRPL' A
#
# COMPACT_ATOMS: atom_id res chain seq x y z
N MET A 1 -9.61 -10.59 -1.58
CA MET A 1 -10.06 -9.37 -0.88
C MET A 1 -10.00 -8.22 -1.88
N THR A 2 -10.97 -7.31 -1.93
CA THR A 2 -10.87 -6.10 -2.78
C THR A 2 -10.67 -4.91 -1.86
N TYR A 3 -9.54 -4.22 -1.99
CA TYR A 3 -9.27 -2.99 -1.23
C TYR A 3 -10.26 -1.89 -1.61
N LYS A 4 -10.82 -1.24 -0.61
CA LYS A 4 -11.75 -0.11 -0.75
C LYS A 4 -11.12 1.15 -0.21
N LYS A 5 -11.59 2.30 -0.71
CA LYS A 5 -11.25 3.59 -0.15
C LYS A 5 -11.57 3.59 1.36
N ASP A 6 -10.67 4.20 2.13
CA ASP A 6 -10.71 4.33 3.59
C ASP A 6 -10.41 3.03 4.37
N ASP A 7 -10.15 1.90 3.69
CA ASP A 7 -9.61 0.69 4.34
C ASP A 7 -8.26 0.98 4.98
N ARG A 8 -8.03 0.38 6.15
CA ARG A 8 -6.75 0.40 6.85
C ARG A 8 -5.92 -0.83 6.49
N ILE A 9 -4.65 -0.60 6.21
CA ILE A 9 -3.71 -1.65 5.82
C ILE A 9 -2.38 -1.49 6.56
N ALA A 10 -1.61 -2.58 6.60
CA ALA A 10 -0.21 -2.57 6.97
C ALA A 10 0.66 -3.03 5.79
N LEU A 11 1.81 -2.41 5.62
CA LEU A 11 2.85 -2.85 4.72
C LEU A 11 3.39 -4.21 5.19
N VAL A 12 3.45 -5.18 4.29
CA VAL A 12 4.11 -6.48 4.53
C VAL A 12 5.49 -6.46 3.89
N HIS A 13 5.58 -6.03 2.64
CA HIS A 13 6.82 -5.96 1.87
C HIS A 13 6.73 -4.90 0.77
N THR A 14 7.85 -4.29 0.41
CA THR A 14 7.98 -3.47 -0.80
C THR A 14 9.38 -3.64 -1.39
N THR A 15 9.47 -3.57 -2.72
CA THR A 15 10.73 -3.65 -3.47
C THR A 15 11.30 -2.28 -3.81
N ASP A 16 10.63 -1.18 -3.46
CA ASP A 16 11.14 0.18 -3.69
C ASP A 16 12.34 0.49 -2.76
N PRO A 17 13.57 0.62 -3.27
CA PRO A 17 14.74 0.91 -2.44
C PRO A 17 14.83 2.37 -1.99
N HIS A 18 13.95 3.24 -2.48
CA HIS A 18 13.95 4.68 -2.21
C HIS A 18 12.89 5.12 -1.20
N THR A 19 12.11 4.18 -0.66
CA THR A 19 11.12 4.46 0.37
C THR A 19 11.71 4.41 1.77
N ALA A 20 11.15 5.21 2.68
CA ALA A 20 11.42 5.12 4.11
C ALA A 20 10.43 4.18 4.84
N LEU A 21 9.46 3.60 4.11
CA LEU A 21 8.48 2.70 4.69
C LEU A 21 9.13 1.38 5.11
N ALA A 22 8.74 0.88 6.27
CA ALA A 22 9.16 -0.40 6.80
C ALA A 22 7.96 -1.36 6.93
N PRO A 23 8.19 -2.70 6.87
CA PRO A 23 7.15 -3.66 7.21
C PRO A 23 6.48 -3.31 8.54
N ARG A 24 5.15 -3.41 8.59
CA ARG A 24 4.23 -2.99 9.66
C ARG A 24 3.84 -1.52 9.68
N ASP A 25 4.44 -0.66 8.86
CA ASP A 25 3.92 0.71 8.67
C ASP A 25 2.47 0.64 8.18
N THR A 26 1.64 1.54 8.69
CA THR A 26 0.21 1.54 8.42
C THR A 26 -0.20 2.71 7.56
N GLY A 27 -1.26 2.51 6.78
CA GLY A 27 -1.81 3.53 5.91
C GLY A 27 -3.28 3.32 5.61
N THR A 28 -3.87 4.34 5.00
CA THR A 28 -5.26 4.33 4.54
C THR A 28 -5.28 4.23 3.03
N VAL A 29 -6.08 3.31 2.50
CA VAL A 29 -6.30 3.18 1.07
C VAL A 29 -7.01 4.42 0.53
N ARG A 30 -6.36 5.13 -0.40
CA ARG A 30 -6.93 6.28 -1.10
C ARG A 30 -7.78 5.82 -2.29
N ARG A 31 -7.28 4.83 -3.04
CA ARG A 31 -7.90 4.26 -4.25
C ARG A 31 -7.20 2.95 -4.61
N PHE A 32 -7.96 1.98 -5.10
CA PHE A 32 -7.43 0.78 -5.76
C PHE A 32 -7.71 0.86 -7.27
N ASP A 33 -6.68 0.70 -8.11
CA ASP A 33 -6.83 0.53 -9.55
C ASP A 33 -6.76 -0.96 -9.89
N ALA A 34 -7.92 -1.57 -10.09
CA ALA A 34 -8.03 -3.01 -10.35
C ALA A 34 -7.51 -3.43 -11.72
N ARG A 35 -7.33 -2.50 -12.67
CA ARG A 35 -6.82 -2.84 -14.00
C ARG A 35 -5.30 -3.00 -13.99
N LEU A 36 -4.63 -2.22 -13.15
CA LEU A 36 -3.16 -2.23 -13.02
C LEU A 36 -2.68 -2.95 -11.77
N SER A 37 -3.59 -3.42 -10.92
CA SER A 37 -3.29 -3.98 -9.61
C SER A 37 -2.44 -3.02 -8.74
N ILE A 38 -2.74 -1.71 -8.82
CA ILE A 38 -2.04 -0.65 -8.07
C ILE A 38 -2.91 -0.14 -6.93
N LEU A 39 -2.35 -0.13 -5.73
CA LEU A 39 -3.01 0.41 -4.54
C LEU A 39 -2.40 1.77 -4.18
N HIS A 40 -3.18 2.83 -4.29
CA HIS A 40 -2.78 4.15 -3.80
C HIS A 40 -3.09 4.27 -2.31
N VAL A 41 -2.08 4.61 -1.52
CA VAL A 41 -2.15 4.65 -0.06
C VAL A 41 -1.69 6.01 0.45
N ASN A 42 -2.39 6.52 1.45
CA ASN A 42 -1.88 7.59 2.31
C ASN A 42 -1.29 6.91 3.55
N TRP A 43 0.03 6.84 3.64
CA TRP A 43 0.72 6.23 4.79
C TRP A 43 0.74 7.19 5.97
N ASP A 44 0.68 6.67 7.19
CA ASP A 44 0.63 7.49 8.41
C ASP A 44 1.93 8.30 8.63
N SER A 45 3.04 7.85 8.03
CA SER A 45 4.31 8.59 7.97
C SER A 45 4.25 9.85 7.10
N GLY A 46 3.16 10.05 6.34
CA GLY A 46 3.01 11.11 5.34
C GLY A 46 3.44 10.69 3.92
N SER A 47 4.00 9.50 3.74
CA SER A 47 4.30 8.95 2.41
C SER A 47 3.01 8.74 1.60
N THR A 48 3.13 8.88 0.28
CA THR A 48 2.05 8.60 -0.69
C THR A 48 2.42 7.49 -1.67
N LEU A 49 3.45 6.70 -1.33
CA LEU A 49 3.91 5.58 -2.17
C LEU A 49 2.75 4.64 -2.47
N SER A 50 2.56 4.35 -3.75
CA SER A 50 1.56 3.38 -4.21
C SER A 50 2.18 1.98 -4.23
N MET A 51 1.38 0.95 -3.95
CA MET A 51 1.83 -0.44 -3.93
C MET A 51 1.48 -1.11 -5.25
N LEU A 52 2.47 -1.74 -5.87
CA LEU A 52 2.36 -2.52 -7.09
C LEU A 52 2.13 -3.99 -6.70
N LEU A 53 0.86 -4.39 -6.54
CA LEU A 53 0.51 -5.69 -5.95
C LEU A 53 0.87 -6.90 -6.84
N GLU A 54 1.16 -6.66 -8.11
CA GLU A 54 1.66 -7.68 -9.05
C GLU A 54 3.18 -7.57 -9.28
N ASP A 55 3.85 -6.61 -8.64
CA ASP A 55 5.29 -6.36 -8.79
C ASP A 55 5.95 -6.19 -7.42
N GLY A 56 5.98 -7.28 -6.65
CA GLY A 56 6.75 -7.39 -5.42
C GLY A 56 6.14 -6.76 -4.17
N ASP A 57 5.28 -5.74 -4.29
CA ASP A 57 4.68 -5.11 -3.10
C ASP A 57 3.57 -5.96 -2.49
N GLU A 58 3.57 -6.04 -1.15
CA GLU A 58 2.56 -6.78 -0.39
C GLU A 58 2.04 -5.94 0.77
N VAL A 59 0.71 -5.94 0.94
CA VAL A 59 0.04 -5.34 2.08
C VAL A 59 -1.01 -6.29 2.62
N ARG A 60 -1.42 -6.07 3.87
CA ARG A 60 -2.52 -6.79 4.49
C ARG A 60 -3.56 -5.84 5.08
N PRO A 61 -4.86 -6.18 5.06
CA PRO A 61 -5.87 -5.48 5.85
C PRO A 61 -5.53 -5.49 7.35
N LEU A 62 -5.97 -4.45 8.06
CA LEU A 62 -5.99 -4.38 9.52
C LEU A 62 -7.34 -4.82 10.09
#